data_AF-A0A2K3M528-F1
#
_entry.id   AF-A0A2K3M528-F1
#
_cell.length_a   1.000
_cell.length_b   1.000
_cell.length_c   1.000
_cell.angle_alpha   90.00
_cell.angle_beta   90.00
_cell.angle_gamma   90.00
#
_symmetry.space_group_name_H-M   'P 1'
#
loop_
_entity.id
_entity.type
_entity.pdbx_description
1 polymer ?
#
loop_
_entity_poly.entity_id
_entity_poly.type
_entity_poly.pdbx_seq_one_letter_code
_entity_poly.pdbx_strand_id
1 'polypeptide(L)'
;MHDKMNEKWVLKEHNKNFSEWFKEKVCQDDSVSNTIKWLSYEPKCNILTWSAYDINKTSFYTKSKDDRSTMQNSGVMIVAESMHFSSSKDKNLVMASTPYFGVIEEIWEVDYIVFKVLLFKCKWIDINNGVKIDELGFTLVDLCKLAYTDKPFIMASQAKKVFYVKDHSTERWSVVLQGKNVHGSDENQDLDISEIPPFSTNVPTFIEENEEDDVHVAIRLDHEEGIWD
;
A
#
# COMPACT_ATOMS: atom_id res chain seq x y z
N MET A 1 -1.38 -27.47 36.37
CA MET A 1 -2.14 -26.27 35.98
C MET A 1 -1.23 -25.53 35.00
N HIS A 2 -1.42 -25.73 33.70
CA HIS A 2 -0.62 -25.02 32.70
C HIS A 2 -1.15 -23.60 32.62
N ASP A 3 -0.31 -22.62 32.97
CA ASP A 3 -0.59 -21.22 32.67
C ASP A 3 -0.80 -21.11 31.17
N LYS A 4 -2.03 -20.75 30.79
CA LYS A 4 -2.37 -20.36 29.43
C LYS A 4 -1.54 -19.11 29.14
N MET A 5 -0.39 -19.29 28.48
CA MET A 5 0.47 -18.17 28.08
C MET A 5 -0.37 -17.14 27.34
N ASN A 6 -0.21 -15.87 27.73
CA ASN A 6 -0.93 -14.76 27.12
C ASN A 6 -0.65 -14.71 25.61
N GLU A 7 -1.70 -14.66 24.78
CA GLU A 7 -1.59 -14.62 23.31
C GLU A 7 -0.64 -13.53 22.82
N LYS A 8 -0.60 -12.37 23.49
CA LYS A 8 0.32 -11.27 23.17
C LYS A 8 1.79 -11.66 23.37
N TRP A 9 2.08 -12.45 24.40
CA TRP A 9 3.42 -12.96 24.65
C TRP A 9 3.81 -13.99 23.58
N VAL A 10 2.89 -14.90 23.24
CA VAL A 10 3.12 -15.91 22.20
C VAL A 10 3.41 -15.25 20.85
N LEU A 11 2.62 -14.25 20.46
CA LEU A 11 2.82 -13.52 19.21
C LEU A 11 4.17 -12.79 19.19
N LYS A 12 4.55 -12.17 20.32
CA LYS A 12 5.83 -11.49 20.45
C LYS A 12 7.00 -12.46 20.31
N GLU A 13 6.92 -13.61 20.97
CA GLU A 13 7.97 -14.62 20.92
C GLU A 13 8.07 -15.26 19.53
N HIS A 14 6.92 -15.49 18.88
CA HIS A 14 6.88 -15.91 17.48
C HIS A 14 7.59 -14.91 16.57
N ASN A 15 7.20 -13.63 16.59
CA ASN A 15 7.81 -12.61 15.72
C ASN A 15 9.31 -12.43 15.96
N LYS A 16 9.78 -12.65 17.19
CA LYS A 16 11.20 -12.53 17.55
C LYS A 16 12.03 -13.69 16.98
N ASN A 17 11.52 -14.91 17.05
CA ASN A 17 12.28 -16.12 16.71
C ASN A 17 11.94 -16.67 15.31
N PHE A 18 10.94 -16.08 14.63
CA PHE A 18 10.43 -16.59 13.35
C PHE A 18 11.51 -16.64 12.26
N SER A 19 12.35 -15.61 12.11
CA SER A 19 13.34 -15.58 11.03
C SER A 19 14.39 -16.67 11.18
N GLU A 20 14.94 -16.84 12.38
CA GLU A 20 15.89 -17.90 12.72
C GLU A 20 15.27 -19.29 12.53
N TRP A 21 14.08 -19.51 13.09
CA TRP A 21 13.34 -20.77 12.91
C TRP A 21 13.04 -21.07 11.44
N PHE A 22 12.64 -20.06 10.67
CA PHE A 22 12.29 -20.21 9.26
C PHE A 22 13.52 -20.62 8.44
N LYS A 23 14.66 -19.97 8.67
CA LYS A 23 15.94 -20.32 8.06
C LYS A 23 16.36 -21.76 8.40
N GLU A 24 16.36 -22.12 9.67
CA GLU A 24 16.69 -23.49 10.11
C GLU A 24 15.78 -24.53 9.47
N LYS A 25 14.47 -24.24 9.42
CA LYS A 25 13.49 -25.17 8.88
C LYS A 25 13.68 -25.40 7.37
N VAL A 26 13.93 -24.33 6.61
CA VAL A 26 14.14 -24.37 5.16
C VAL A 26 15.47 -25.05 4.81
N CYS A 27 16.53 -24.85 5.60
CA CYS A 27 17.83 -25.51 5.38
C CYS A 27 17.79 -27.03 5.57
N GLN A 28 16.77 -27.57 6.25
CA GLN A 28 16.62 -29.01 6.49
C GLN A 28 15.78 -29.72 5.41
N ASP A 29 15.19 -28.98 4.48
CA ASP A 29 14.28 -29.52 3.47
C ASP A 29 14.76 -29.13 2.07
N ASP A 30 15.38 -30.08 1.37
CA ASP A 30 15.89 -29.85 0.01
C ASP A 30 14.78 -29.72 -1.05
N SER A 31 13.53 -30.11 -0.73
CA SER A 31 12.40 -30.11 -1.65
C SER A 31 11.72 -28.74 -1.81
N VAL A 32 12.05 -27.77 -0.95
CA VAL A 32 11.48 -26.42 -1.00
C VAL A 32 11.96 -25.65 -2.23
N SER A 33 11.08 -24.80 -2.77
CA SER A 33 11.40 -23.97 -3.94
C SER A 33 12.50 -22.96 -3.65
N ASN A 34 13.18 -22.50 -4.70
CA ASN A 34 14.23 -21.48 -4.58
C ASN A 34 13.69 -20.19 -3.94
N THR A 35 12.45 -19.79 -4.25
CA THR A 35 11.80 -18.62 -3.65
C THR A 35 11.73 -18.72 -2.13
N ILE A 36 11.38 -19.89 -1.58
CA ILE A 36 11.35 -20.12 -0.14
C ILE A 36 12.77 -20.08 0.45
N LYS A 37 13.77 -20.63 -0.25
CA LYS A 37 15.18 -20.55 0.17
C LYS A 37 15.65 -19.09 0.21
N TRP A 38 15.30 -18.27 -0.77
CA TRP A 38 15.69 -16.87 -0.82
C TRP A 38 15.04 -16.04 0.29
N LEU A 39 13.75 -16.25 0.55
CA LEU A 39 13.05 -15.59 1.65
C LEU A 39 13.65 -15.93 3.01
N SER A 40 14.21 -17.14 3.18
CA SER A 40 14.78 -17.59 4.45
C SER A 40 16.19 -17.04 4.73
N TYR A 41 16.85 -16.46 3.74
CA TYR A 41 18.18 -15.84 3.91
C TYR A 41 18.16 -14.41 4.44
N GLU A 42 16.98 -13.87 4.73
CA GLU A 42 16.75 -12.49 5.16
C GLU A 42 17.14 -11.45 4.08
N PRO A 43 16.46 -10.30 4.02
CA PRO A 43 16.86 -9.23 3.13
C PRO A 43 18.15 -8.56 3.60
N LYS A 44 18.79 -7.78 2.73
CA LYS A 44 19.88 -6.89 3.13
C LYS A 44 19.42 -5.96 4.26
N CYS A 45 20.31 -5.71 5.21
CA CYS A 45 20.03 -4.85 6.37
C CYS A 45 19.81 -3.37 6.00
N ASN A 46 20.26 -2.95 4.82
CA ASN A 46 20.04 -1.60 4.31
C ASN A 46 18.76 -1.57 3.47
N ILE A 47 17.91 -0.58 3.74
CA ILE A 47 16.66 -0.37 3.02
C ILE A 47 16.81 0.86 2.14
N LEU A 48 16.56 0.70 0.83
CA LEU A 48 16.47 1.84 -0.08
C LEU A 48 15.08 2.46 0.06
N THR A 49 15.02 3.79 0.11
CA THR A 49 13.77 4.52 0.23
C THR A 49 13.59 5.49 -0.93
N TRP A 50 12.33 5.70 -1.32
CA TRP A 50 11.96 6.51 -2.48
C TRP A 50 10.93 7.56 -2.09
N SER A 51 11.02 8.75 -2.69
CA SER A 51 10.03 9.82 -2.50
C SER A 51 8.86 9.69 -3.48
N ALA A 52 9.09 9.04 -4.62
CA ALA A 52 8.14 8.76 -5.69
C ALA A 52 8.52 7.45 -6.38
N TYR A 53 7.52 6.67 -6.81
CA TYR A 53 7.71 5.43 -7.54
C TYR A 53 6.55 5.20 -8.52
N ASP A 54 6.86 4.82 -9.75
CA ASP A 54 5.84 4.38 -10.70
C ASP A 54 5.71 2.87 -10.60
N ILE A 55 4.49 2.34 -10.45
CA ILE A 55 4.18 0.90 -10.56
C ILE A 55 3.00 0.68 -11.51
N ASN A 56 3.14 -0.20 -12.51
CA ASN A 56 2.08 -0.53 -13.47
C ASN A 56 1.45 0.74 -14.12
N LYS A 57 2.29 1.67 -14.58
CA LYS A 57 1.89 2.98 -15.16
C LYS A 57 1.15 3.90 -14.19
N THR A 58 1.21 3.63 -12.90
CA THR A 58 0.60 4.45 -11.85
C THR A 58 1.69 5.05 -10.98
N SER A 59 1.74 6.38 -10.90
CA SER A 59 2.66 7.09 -10.01
C SER A 59 2.13 7.17 -8.59
N PHE A 60 2.97 6.77 -7.64
CA PHE A 60 2.76 6.84 -6.20
C PHE A 60 3.82 7.71 -5.55
N TYR A 61 3.40 8.66 -4.71
CA TYR A 61 4.29 9.56 -3.98
C TYR A 61 4.19 9.33 -2.49
N THR A 62 5.30 9.55 -1.79
CA THR A 62 5.24 9.82 -0.34
C THR A 62 4.45 11.09 -0.09
N LYS A 63 3.77 11.18 1.05
CA LYS A 63 3.00 12.37 1.43
C LYS A 63 3.83 13.65 1.40
N SER A 64 5.09 13.57 1.85
CA SER A 64 6.03 14.70 1.83
C SER A 64 6.32 15.20 0.41
N LYS A 65 6.45 14.29 -0.56
CA LYS A 65 6.62 14.64 -1.98
C LYS A 65 5.32 15.19 -2.58
N ASP A 66 4.20 14.57 -2.23
CA ASP A 66 2.87 14.95 -2.71
C ASP A 66 2.48 16.37 -2.26
N ASP A 67 2.80 16.74 -1.02
CA ASP A 67 2.55 18.08 -0.47
C ASP A 67 3.31 19.21 -1.18
N ARG A 68 4.38 18.84 -1.90
CA ARG A 68 5.19 19.77 -2.72
C ARG A 68 4.84 19.66 -4.21
N SER A 69 3.84 18.87 -4.56
CA SER A 69 3.38 18.64 -5.92
C SER A 69 2.03 19.33 -6.16
N THR A 70 1.71 19.57 -7.43
CA THR A 70 0.35 19.89 -7.87
C THR A 70 -0.49 18.64 -8.12
N MET A 71 0.09 17.45 -7.94
CA MET A 71 -0.57 16.14 -8.09
C MET A 71 -1.04 15.61 -6.73
N GLN A 72 -1.87 14.57 -6.74
CA GLN A 72 -2.30 13.86 -5.52
C GLN A 72 -2.07 12.35 -5.73
N ASN A 73 -0.84 11.93 -5.45
CA ASN A 73 -0.33 10.59 -5.73
C ASN A 73 -0.03 9.79 -4.46
N SER A 74 -0.28 10.33 -3.27
CA SER A 74 -0.01 9.64 -2.00
C SER A 74 -1.17 8.81 -1.44
N GLY A 75 -2.39 8.98 -1.97
CA GLY A 75 -3.56 8.24 -1.52
C GLY A 75 -3.58 6.81 -2.05
N VAL A 76 -3.79 5.85 -1.14
CA VAL A 76 -3.86 4.42 -1.46
C VAL A 76 -5.07 3.74 -0.84
N MET A 77 -5.51 2.69 -1.51
CA MET A 77 -6.52 1.75 -1.05
C MET A 77 -6.03 0.33 -1.27
N ILE A 78 -6.35 -0.57 -0.33
CA ILE A 78 -6.27 -2.02 -0.52
C ILE A 78 -7.65 -2.61 -0.22
N VAL A 79 -8.05 -3.64 -0.97
CA VAL A 79 -9.27 -4.40 -0.69
C VAL A 79 -8.84 -5.70 -0.02
N ALA A 80 -9.18 -5.85 1.26
CA ALA A 80 -8.91 -7.07 2.01
C ALA A 80 -10.11 -8.02 1.90
N GLU A 81 -9.85 -9.24 1.45
CA GLU A 81 -10.84 -10.31 1.45
C GLU A 81 -10.75 -11.08 2.78
N SER A 82 -11.89 -11.26 3.43
CA SER A 82 -11.97 -11.88 4.74
C SER A 82 -13.23 -12.70 4.90
N MET A 83 -13.09 -13.81 5.61
CA MET A 83 -14.19 -14.73 5.91
C MET A 83 -14.94 -14.25 7.15
N HIS A 84 -16.21 -13.89 7.00
CA HIS A 84 -17.07 -13.43 8.08
C HIS A 84 -18.32 -14.30 8.22
N PHE A 85 -18.84 -14.38 9.45
CA PHE A 85 -20.18 -14.91 9.68
C PHE A 85 -21.19 -13.77 9.56
N SER A 86 -22.26 -13.97 8.79
CA SER A 86 -23.32 -12.95 8.61
C SER A 86 -24.03 -12.59 9.92
N SER A 87 -24.00 -13.49 10.92
CA SER A 87 -24.44 -13.22 12.28
C SER A 87 -23.78 -14.19 13.26
N SER A 88 -23.87 -13.90 14.57
CA SER A 88 -23.38 -14.79 15.63
C SER A 88 -24.07 -16.17 15.67
N LYS A 89 -25.18 -16.35 14.94
CA LYS A 89 -25.94 -17.60 14.85
C LYS A 89 -25.77 -18.32 13.51
N ASP A 90 -25.12 -17.68 12.54
CA ASP A 90 -24.90 -18.24 11.21
C ASP A 90 -23.60 -19.07 11.22
N LYS A 91 -23.64 -20.24 10.57
CA LYS A 91 -22.48 -21.11 10.39
C LYS A 91 -21.89 -20.98 8.98
N ASN A 92 -22.56 -20.25 8.09
CA ASN A 92 -22.06 -20.00 6.75
C ASN A 92 -21.02 -18.88 6.78
N LEU A 93 -19.85 -19.22 6.25
CA LEU A 93 -18.76 -18.28 6.07
C LEU A 93 -18.99 -17.52 4.76
N VAL A 94 -19.14 -16.21 4.83
CA VAL A 94 -19.29 -15.33 3.67
C VAL A 94 -17.99 -14.56 3.46
N MET A 95 -17.54 -14.49 2.21
CA MET A 95 -16.42 -13.62 1.84
C MET A 95 -16.87 -12.17 1.82
N ALA A 96 -16.28 -11.34 2.68
CA ALA A 96 -16.44 -9.90 2.68
C ALA A 96 -15.17 -9.25 2.11
N SER A 97 -15.37 -8.33 1.17
CA SER A 97 -14.33 -7.43 0.67
C SER A 97 -14.42 -6.11 1.41
N THR A 98 -13.39 -5.78 2.19
CA THR A 98 -13.35 -4.55 2.98
C THR A 98 -12.25 -3.62 2.44
N PRO A 99 -12.58 -2.41 1.99
CA PRO A 99 -11.56 -1.45 1.57
C PRO A 99 -10.91 -0.78 2.79
N TYR A 100 -9.58 -0.71 2.75
CA TYR A 100 -8.76 0.05 3.68
C TYR A 100 -8.15 1.23 2.94
N PHE A 101 -8.22 2.42 3.52
CA PHE A 101 -7.74 3.66 2.92
C PHE A 101 -6.57 4.20 3.72
N GLY A 102 -5.58 4.75 3.03
CA GLY A 102 -4.41 5.29 3.69
C GLY A 102 -3.61 6.25 2.83
N VAL A 103 -2.59 6.81 3.46
CA VAL A 103 -1.66 7.75 2.83
C VAL A 103 -0.26 7.17 2.94
N ILE A 104 0.47 7.12 1.83
CA ILE A 104 1.86 6.63 1.80
C ILE A 104 2.74 7.63 2.54
N GLU A 105 3.44 7.18 3.57
CA GLU A 105 4.46 7.96 4.29
C GLU A 105 5.85 7.66 3.76
N GLU A 106 6.15 6.37 3.51
CA GLU A 106 7.45 5.91 3.04
C GLU A 106 7.29 4.83 1.97
N ILE A 107 8.18 4.82 0.99
CA ILE A 107 8.27 3.78 -0.04
C ILE A 107 9.61 3.08 0.15
N TRP A 108 9.58 1.77 0.41
CA TRP A 108 10.75 0.95 0.73
C TRP A 108 10.98 -0.09 -0.35
N GLU A 109 12.22 -0.23 -0.80
CA GLU A 109 12.65 -1.34 -1.67
C GLU A 109 13.49 -2.31 -0.83
N VAL A 110 12.93 -3.48 -0.56
CA VAL A 110 13.54 -4.54 0.24
C VAL A 110 14.31 -5.49 -0.69
N ASP A 111 15.63 -5.55 -0.54
CA ASP A 111 16.53 -6.29 -1.42
C ASP A 111 16.89 -7.68 -0.83
N TYR A 112 16.39 -8.75 -1.44
CA TYR A 112 16.72 -10.14 -1.11
C TYR A 112 17.90 -10.69 -1.91
N ILE A 113 18.73 -9.83 -2.52
CA ILE A 113 19.84 -10.11 -3.43
C ILE A 113 19.36 -10.65 -4.79
N VAL A 114 18.46 -11.62 -4.77
CA VAL A 114 17.91 -12.31 -5.94
C VAL A 114 16.70 -11.61 -6.54
N PHE A 115 15.89 -10.94 -5.72
CA PHE A 115 14.75 -10.15 -6.12
C PHE A 115 14.56 -9.00 -5.14
N LYS A 116 13.71 -8.04 -5.52
CA LYS A 116 13.36 -6.89 -4.72
C LYS A 116 11.86 -6.85 -4.50
N VAL A 117 11.43 -6.39 -3.32
CA VAL A 117 10.02 -6.20 -2.98
C VAL A 117 9.81 -4.74 -2.63
N LEU A 118 8.87 -4.09 -3.31
CA LEU A 118 8.49 -2.73 -2.98
C LEU A 118 7.35 -2.74 -1.97
N LEU A 119 7.56 -2.05 -0.85
CA LEU A 119 6.60 -1.91 0.23
C LEU A 119 6.24 -0.44 0.40
N PHE A 120 4.95 -0.16 0.58
CA PHE A 120 4.48 1.14 1.02
C PHE A 120 4.17 1.07 2.50
N LYS A 121 4.80 1.97 3.27
CA LYS A 121 4.43 2.23 4.65
C LYS A 121 3.36 3.32 4.66
N CYS A 122 2.18 2.99 5.14
CA CYS A 122 1.03 3.87 5.08
C CYS A 122 0.54 4.26 6.48
N LYS A 123 -0.01 5.47 6.58
CA LYS A 123 -0.95 5.81 7.64
C LYS A 123 -2.33 5.35 7.21
N TRP A 124 -2.88 4.37 7.93
CA TRP A 124 -4.18 3.79 7.64
C TRP A 124 -5.29 4.50 8.42
N ILE A 125 -6.42 4.70 7.76
CA ILE A 125 -7.64 5.28 8.34
C ILE A 125 -8.40 4.17 9.09
N ASP A 126 -8.92 4.50 10.26
CA ASP A 126 -9.82 3.64 11.03
C ASP A 126 -11.12 3.41 10.25
N ILE A 127 -11.36 2.18 9.82
CA ILE A 127 -12.56 1.85 9.03
C ILE A 127 -13.85 2.10 9.81
N ASN A 128 -13.84 1.88 11.12
CA ASN A 128 -15.07 1.96 11.93
C ASN A 128 -15.45 3.40 12.25
N ASN A 129 -14.46 4.28 12.43
CA ASN A 129 -14.67 5.65 12.92
C ASN A 129 -14.27 6.74 11.92
N GLY A 130 -13.47 6.39 10.91
CA GLY A 130 -12.89 7.30 9.94
C GLY A 130 -13.40 7.06 8.51
N VAL A 131 -14.33 6.14 8.29
CA VAL A 131 -14.94 5.87 6.98
C VAL A 131 -16.46 5.84 7.12
N LYS A 132 -17.16 6.49 6.17
CA LYS A 132 -18.62 6.40 6.06
C LYS A 132 -19.06 6.56 4.61
N ILE A 133 -20.31 6.20 4.33
CA ILE A 133 -20.96 6.46 3.05
C ILE A 133 -22.00 7.57 3.28
N ASP A 134 -22.02 8.57 2.41
CA ASP A 134 -23.02 9.64 2.47
C ASP A 134 -24.35 9.24 1.82
N GLU A 135 -25.33 10.16 1.84
CA GLU A 135 -26.66 9.93 1.29
C GLU A 135 -26.67 9.75 -0.24
N LEU A 136 -25.60 10.20 -0.92
CA LEU A 136 -25.43 10.09 -2.36
C LEU A 136 -24.63 8.83 -2.75
N GLY A 137 -24.14 8.07 -1.77
CA GLY A 137 -23.36 6.86 -2.00
C GLY A 137 -21.84 7.07 -2.10
N PHE A 138 -21.34 8.29 -1.88
CA PHE A 138 -19.90 8.54 -1.88
C PHE A 138 -19.24 8.01 -0.62
N THR A 139 -18.05 7.42 -0.78
CA THR A 139 -17.19 7.08 0.35
C THR A 139 -16.49 8.33 0.86
N LEU A 140 -16.70 8.64 2.14
CA LEU A 140 -16.08 9.73 2.85
C LEU A 140 -15.09 9.20 3.87
N VAL A 141 -13.92 9.83 3.95
CA VAL A 141 -12.88 9.49 4.93
C VAL A 141 -12.45 10.68 5.77
N ASP A 142 -12.15 10.42 7.04
CA ASP A 142 -11.52 11.36 7.96
C ASP A 142 -10.03 10.99 8.07
N LEU A 143 -9.17 11.74 7.37
CA LEU A 143 -7.73 11.51 7.33
C LEU A 143 -7.03 11.68 8.70
N CYS A 144 -7.72 12.25 9.70
CA CYS A 144 -7.21 12.38 11.06
C CYS A 144 -7.56 11.18 11.96
N LYS A 145 -8.47 10.30 11.54
CA LYS A 145 -8.85 9.09 12.27
C LYS A 145 -7.97 7.92 11.88
N LEU A 146 -6.78 7.86 12.45
CA LEU A 146 -5.78 6.84 12.12
C LEU A 146 -5.88 5.59 13.00
N ALA A 147 -5.58 4.43 12.41
CA ALA A 147 -5.52 3.12 13.07
C ALA A 147 -4.39 2.24 12.48
N TYR A 148 -4.28 1.01 12.98
CA TYR A 148 -3.39 -0.04 12.43
C TYR A 148 -1.90 0.34 12.39
N THR A 149 -1.42 1.11 13.37
CA THR A 149 -0.03 1.58 13.43
C THR A 149 1.00 0.45 13.59
N ASP A 150 0.57 -0.73 14.04
CA ASP A 150 1.37 -1.95 14.15
C ASP A 150 1.48 -2.73 12.83
N LYS A 151 0.63 -2.41 11.83
CA LYS A 151 0.59 -3.06 10.51
C LYS A 151 0.54 -2.03 9.37
N PRO A 152 1.59 -1.20 9.21
CA PRO A 152 1.55 -0.09 8.26
C PRO A 152 1.87 -0.49 6.82
N PHE A 153 2.44 -1.67 6.58
CA PHE A 153 2.99 -2.03 5.28
C PHE A 153 2.00 -2.78 4.38
N ILE A 154 2.04 -2.45 3.09
CA ILE A 154 1.46 -3.24 1.99
C ILE A 154 2.51 -3.41 0.89
N MET A 155 2.34 -4.43 0.03
CA MET A 155 3.11 -4.49 -1.21
C MET A 155 2.58 -3.45 -2.19
N ALA A 156 3.47 -2.80 -2.94
CA ALA A 156 3.09 -1.80 -3.93
C ALA A 156 2.15 -2.37 -5.00
N SER A 157 2.40 -3.61 -5.44
CA SER A 157 1.55 -4.34 -6.38
C SER A 157 0.09 -4.53 -5.93
N GLN A 158 -0.18 -4.47 -4.63
CA GLN A 158 -1.54 -4.58 -4.08
C GLN A 158 -2.24 -3.22 -3.95
N ALA A 159 -1.49 -2.12 -4.06
CA ALA A 159 -2.01 -0.78 -3.85
C ALA A 159 -2.86 -0.33 -5.04
N LYS A 160 -4.06 0.16 -4.75
CA LYS A 160 -4.89 0.92 -5.69
C LYS A 160 -4.77 2.39 -5.36
N LYS A 161 -4.53 3.22 -6.38
CA LYS A 161 -4.44 4.67 -6.19
C LYS A 161 -5.83 5.28 -5.96
N VAL A 162 -5.90 6.16 -4.95
CA VAL A 162 -7.09 6.97 -4.67
C VAL A 162 -6.71 8.43 -4.47
N PHE A 163 -7.68 9.30 -4.68
CA PHE A 163 -7.60 10.74 -4.47
C PHE A 163 -8.56 11.12 -3.34
N TYR A 164 -8.13 12.05 -2.49
CA TYR A 164 -8.95 12.60 -1.42
C TYR A 164 -9.36 14.03 -1.77
N VAL A 165 -10.64 14.27 -2.01
CA VAL A 165 -11.16 15.60 -2.32
C VAL A 165 -11.83 16.15 -1.08
N LYS A 166 -11.25 17.20 -0.49
CA LYS A 166 -11.83 17.85 0.69
C LYS A 166 -13.17 18.49 0.30
N ASP A 167 -14.21 18.15 1.04
CA ASP A 167 -15.51 18.82 0.89
C ASP A 167 -15.47 20.16 1.65
N HIS A 168 -15.69 21.27 0.95
CA HIS A 168 -15.71 22.61 1.54
C HIS A 168 -16.85 22.81 2.53
N SER A 169 -17.94 22.03 2.44
CA SER A 169 -19.06 22.08 3.38
C SER A 169 -18.77 21.29 4.67
N THR A 170 -17.86 20.30 4.60
CA THR A 170 -17.47 19.47 5.73
C THR A 170 -15.95 19.31 5.79
N GLU A 171 -15.25 20.33 6.33
CA GLU A 171 -13.77 20.35 6.34
C GLU A 171 -13.07 19.12 6.96
N ARG A 172 -13.81 18.28 7.71
CA ARG A 172 -13.30 17.05 8.30
C ARG A 172 -13.25 15.87 7.32
N TRP A 173 -14.17 15.82 6.34
CA TRP A 173 -14.36 14.65 5.49
C TRP A 173 -13.85 14.91 4.08
N SER A 174 -13.19 13.91 3.52
CA SER A 174 -12.74 13.90 2.13
C SER A 174 -13.49 12.82 1.36
N VAL A 175 -13.99 13.17 0.18
CA VAL A 175 -14.52 12.20 -0.78
C VAL A 175 -13.36 11.40 -1.36
N VAL A 176 -13.51 10.07 -1.39
CA VAL A 176 -12.55 9.17 -2.03
C VAL A 176 -12.92 8.98 -3.50
N LEU A 177 -11.99 9.31 -4.39
CA LEU A 177 -12.11 9.02 -5.82
C LEU A 177 -11.05 7.98 -6.20
N GLN A 178 -11.46 6.89 -6.85
CA GLN A 178 -10.51 5.91 -7.34
C GLN A 178 -9.96 6.34 -8.71
N GLY A 179 -8.65 6.22 -8.92
CA GLY A 179 -8.07 6.44 -10.25
C GLY A 179 -8.57 5.39 -11.26
N LYS A 180 -8.79 5.80 -12.52
CA LYS A 180 -9.10 4.84 -13.59
C LYS A 180 -7.90 3.92 -13.79
N ASN A 181 -8.10 2.61 -13.64
CA ASN A 181 -7.14 1.61 -14.09
C ASN A 181 -7.12 1.68 -15.62
N VAL A 182 -5.96 1.97 -16.23
CA VAL A 182 -5.79 2.01 -17.70
C VAL A 182 -5.91 0.60 -18.34
N HIS A 183 -6.29 -0.42 -17.57
CA HIS A 183 -6.50 -1.79 -18.04
C HIS A 183 -7.80 -2.39 -17.49
N GLY A 184 -8.91 -1.90 -18.01
CA GLY A 184 -10.25 -2.40 -17.71
C GLY A 184 -11.25 -1.72 -18.62
N SER A 185 -11.46 -2.31 -19.79
CA SER A 185 -12.65 -2.05 -20.61
C SER A 185 -13.88 -2.45 -19.80
N ASP A 186 -14.63 -1.48 -19.30
CA ASP A 186 -16.08 -1.60 -19.28
C ASP A 186 -16.69 -0.20 -19.41
N GLU A 187 -17.49 -0.06 -20.44
CA GLU A 187 -18.21 1.16 -20.76
C GLU A 187 -19.32 1.38 -19.71
N ASN A 188 -19.53 2.64 -19.35
CA ASN A 188 -20.66 3.18 -18.57
C ASN A 188 -20.49 3.24 -17.03
N GLN A 189 -19.90 4.36 -16.57
CA GLN A 189 -20.54 5.24 -15.59
C GLN A 189 -19.88 6.63 -15.65
N ASP A 190 -20.69 7.60 -16.04
CA ASP A 190 -20.31 8.99 -16.33
C ASP A 190 -19.95 9.76 -15.05
N LEU A 191 -18.66 10.06 -14.90
CA LEU A 191 -18.21 11.40 -14.56
C LEU A 191 -17.12 11.74 -15.57
N ASP A 192 -17.52 12.54 -16.55
CA ASP A 192 -16.71 12.93 -17.69
C ASP A 192 -15.57 13.86 -17.25
N ILE A 193 -14.40 13.28 -16.98
CA ILE A 193 -13.11 13.97 -16.93
C ILE A 193 -12.37 13.63 -18.24
N SER A 194 -13.00 13.86 -19.40
CA SER A 194 -12.40 13.65 -20.73
C SER A 194 -11.54 14.81 -21.23
N GLU A 195 -10.97 15.63 -20.34
CA GLU A 195 -10.02 16.69 -20.75
C GLU A 195 -8.79 16.80 -19.84
N ILE A 196 -8.19 15.66 -19.45
CA ILE A 196 -6.78 15.68 -19.05
C ILE A 196 -6.00 14.88 -20.09
N PRO A 197 -5.21 15.54 -20.96
CA PRO A 197 -4.29 14.84 -21.83
C PRO A 197 -3.38 13.93 -20.99
N PRO A 198 -2.89 12.81 -21.53
CA PRO A 198 -1.81 12.07 -20.89
C PRO A 198 -0.58 12.98 -20.82
N PHE A 199 -0.41 13.71 -19.72
CA PHE A 199 0.78 14.51 -19.45
C PHE A 199 1.89 13.59 -18.95
N SER A 200 2.37 12.74 -19.85
CA SER A 200 3.68 12.11 -19.73
C SER A 200 4.19 11.82 -21.14
N THR A 201 4.66 12.87 -21.81
CA THR A 201 5.64 12.66 -22.89
C THR A 201 6.65 13.81 -23.05
N ASN A 202 6.48 14.98 -22.45
CA ASN A 202 7.51 16.02 -22.49
C ASN A 202 7.53 16.82 -21.18
N VAL A 203 8.36 16.42 -20.22
CA VAL A 203 8.84 17.33 -19.17
C VAL A 203 10.00 18.11 -19.77
N PRO A 204 9.92 19.43 -19.97
CA PRO A 204 11.07 20.20 -20.38
C PRO A 204 12.10 20.16 -19.23
N THR A 205 13.33 19.81 -19.57
CA THR A 205 14.48 19.92 -18.67
C THR A 205 14.76 21.40 -18.44
N PHE A 206 14.05 22.04 -17.51
CA PHE A 206 14.47 23.32 -16.95
C PHE A 206 15.50 23.02 -15.86
N ILE A 207 16.78 23.06 -16.27
CA ILE A 207 17.89 23.24 -15.33
C ILE A 207 17.79 24.71 -14.91
N GLU A 208 17.18 24.97 -13.76
CA GLU A 208 17.57 26.13 -12.96
C GLU A 208 18.40 25.59 -11.81
N GLU A 209 19.71 25.85 -11.92
CA GLU A 209 20.68 25.67 -10.86
C GLU A 209 20.26 26.53 -9.66
N ASN A 210 19.86 25.89 -8.57
CA ASN A 210 20.03 26.42 -7.23
C ASN A 210 20.36 25.27 -6.28
N GLU A 211 21.49 25.43 -5.60
CA GLU A 211 22.19 24.45 -4.80
C GLU A 211 21.45 24.05 -3.50
N GLU A 212 21.78 22.84 -3.03
CA GLU A 212 21.52 22.24 -1.71
C GLU A 212 20.11 21.67 -1.43
N ASP A 213 19.87 20.42 -1.83
CA ASP A 213 19.88 19.25 -0.92
C ASP A 213 19.74 17.95 -1.75
N ASP A 214 20.71 17.04 -1.62
CA ASP A 214 20.81 15.79 -2.36
C ASP A 214 19.69 14.81 -1.95
N VAL A 215 18.57 14.83 -2.66
CA VAL A 215 17.69 13.65 -2.77
C VAL A 215 17.50 13.37 -4.25
N HIS A 216 18.32 12.45 -4.76
CA HIS A 216 18.15 11.88 -6.09
C HIS A 216 16.67 11.53 -6.34
N VAL A 217 16.00 12.33 -7.15
CA VAL A 217 14.68 12.01 -7.72
C VAL A 217 14.93 10.96 -8.79
N ALA A 218 15.20 9.73 -8.36
CA ALA A 218 15.32 8.62 -9.29
C ALA A 218 13.93 7.98 -9.46
N ILE A 219 13.32 8.30 -10.60
CA ILE A 219 12.09 7.70 -11.09
C ILE A 219 12.50 6.35 -11.71
N ARG A 220 12.07 5.24 -11.10
CA ARG A 220 12.23 3.91 -11.70
C ARG A 220 11.07 3.58 -12.63
N LEU A 221 11.39 3.00 -13.78
CA LEU A 221 10.45 2.67 -14.87
C LEU A 221 10.38 1.16 -15.15
N ASP A 222 11.19 0.33 -14.48
CA ASP A 222 11.21 -1.12 -14.65
C ASP A 222 10.17 -1.78 -13.73
N HIS A 223 9.09 -2.30 -14.34
CA HIS A 223 8.04 -3.09 -13.67
C HIS A 223 8.26 -4.58 -13.89
N GLU A 224 9.09 -5.20 -13.05
CA GLU A 224 9.10 -6.66 -12.89
C GLU A 224 9.05 -7.00 -11.39
N GLU A 225 7.94 -6.69 -10.74
CA GLU A 225 7.64 -7.26 -9.43
C GLU A 225 7.04 -8.66 -9.60
N GLY A 226 7.76 -9.69 -9.16
CA GLY A 226 7.11 -10.83 -8.51
C GLY A 226 6.43 -11.88 -9.38
N ILE A 227 6.49 -11.82 -10.72
CA ILE A 227 6.02 -12.93 -11.56
C ILE A 227 7.12 -14.00 -11.57
N TRP A 228 7.09 -14.87 -10.57
CA TRP A 228 7.96 -16.03 -10.48
C TRP A 228 7.09 -17.27 -10.64
N ASP A 229 7.33 -18.01 -11.73
CA ASP A 229 6.67 -19.27 -12.07
C ASP A 229 6.80 -20.34 -10.97
#